data_AF-A0A3Q0KS25-F1
#
_entry.id   AF-A0A3Q0KS25-F1
#
_cell.length_a   1.000
_cell.length_b   1.000
_cell.length_c   1.000
_cell.angle_alpha   90.00
_cell.angle_beta   90.00
_cell.angle_gamma   90.00
#
_symmetry.space_group_name_H-M   'P 1'
#
loop_
_entity.id
_entity.type
_entity.pdbx_description
1 polymer ?
#
loop_
_entity_poly.entity_id
_entity_poly.type
_entity_poly.pdbx_seq_one_letter_code
_entity_poly.pdbx_strand_id
1 'polypeptide(L)'
;MSYENIIFENDSYRYSLHYHYSMRIHLNQYQPAFNDSYRNFNFSYFVKPKFSFRFYDSLINEVYIYYHGRIRLTREGDDYFGDIEHFAQKIRRSETVVFNEKELLAVKRNFLITVKDTDVPAKMTSVIQPNGKITLYFDNVSCTIS
;
A
#
# COMPACT_ATOMS: atom_id res chain seq x y z
N MET A 1 -1.84 21.50 10.10
CA MET A 1 -3.29 21.53 9.84
C MET A 1 -3.56 20.68 8.62
N SER A 2 -4.21 19.53 8.77
CA SER A 2 -4.68 18.72 7.65
C SER A 2 -6.04 19.26 7.23
N TYR A 3 -6.12 19.91 6.07
CA TYR A 3 -7.42 20.16 5.43
C TYR A 3 -7.96 18.82 4.94
N GLU A 4 -9.13 18.44 5.45
CA GLU A 4 -9.94 17.35 4.93
C GLU A 4 -11.32 17.91 4.62
N ASN A 5 -11.81 17.63 3.41
CA ASN A 5 -13.16 17.94 3.00
C ASN A 5 -13.83 16.66 2.48
N ILE A 6 -14.76 16.12 3.25
CA ILE A 6 -15.56 14.96 2.84
C ILE A 6 -16.56 15.43 1.78
N ILE A 7 -16.37 14.97 0.55
CA ILE A 7 -17.21 15.34 -0.60
C ILE A 7 -18.45 14.45 -0.69
N PHE A 8 -18.30 13.18 -0.31
CA PHE A 8 -19.38 12.20 -0.36
C PHE A 8 -19.10 11.03 0.58
N GLU A 9 -20.14 10.53 1.24
CA GLU A 9 -20.10 9.33 2.07
C GLU A 9 -21.43 8.59 1.99
N ASN A 10 -21.35 7.27 1.76
CA ASN A 10 -22.49 6.35 1.85
C ASN A 10 -22.01 4.96 2.32
N ASP A 11 -22.94 4.00 2.35
CA ASP A 11 -22.67 2.62 2.79
C ASP A 11 -21.66 1.86 1.91
N SER A 12 -21.31 2.38 0.73
CA SER A 12 -20.39 1.73 -0.22
C SER A 12 -19.01 2.39 -0.28
N TYR A 13 -18.95 3.71 -0.17
CA TYR A 13 -17.67 4.44 -0.22
C TYR A 13 -17.71 5.81 0.45
N ARG A 14 -16.52 6.26 0.87
CA ARG A 14 -16.22 7.62 1.30
C ARG A 14 -15.23 8.26 0.33
N TYR A 15 -15.48 9.51 -0.04
CA TYR A 15 -14.60 10.31 -0.91
C TYR A 15 -14.27 11.64 -0.22
N SER A 16 -12.99 11.91 -0.05
CA SER A 16 -12.47 13.11 0.59
C SER A 16 -11.41 13.79 -0.29
N LEU A 17 -11.36 15.12 -0.18
CA LEU A 17 -10.27 15.93 -0.70
C LEU A 17 -9.37 16.36 0.45
N HIS A 18 -8.09 16.13 0.27
CA HIS A 18 -7.02 16.60 1.12
C HIS A 18 -6.23 17.68 0.37
N TYR A 19 -5.40 18.42 1.11
CA TYR A 19 -4.67 19.56 0.54
C TYR A 19 -3.89 19.25 -0.76
N HIS A 20 -3.36 18.03 -0.90
CA HIS A 20 -2.58 17.64 -2.08
C HIS A 20 -3.14 16.45 -2.86
N TYR A 21 -4.14 15.74 -2.34
CA TYR A 21 -4.62 14.50 -2.95
C TYR A 21 -6.11 14.29 -2.70
N SER A 22 -6.75 13.48 -3.54
CA SER A 22 -8.10 12.96 -3.29
C SER A 22 -8.00 11.53 -2.80
N MET A 23 -8.81 11.15 -1.82
CA MET A 23 -8.87 9.79 -1.30
C MET A 23 -10.27 9.22 -1.49
N ARG A 24 -10.33 7.97 -1.95
CA ARG A 24 -11.58 7.20 -2.05
C ARG A 24 -11.41 5.87 -1.35
N ILE A 25 -12.28 5.60 -0.40
CA ILE A 25 -12.31 4.36 0.38
C ILE A 25 -13.54 3.58 -0.04
N HIS A 26 -13.36 2.39 -0.58
CA HIS A 26 -14.45 1.47 -0.92
C HIS A 26 -14.56 0.38 0.13
N LEU A 27 -15.78 0.08 0.54
CA LEU A 27 -16.08 -1.09 1.37
C LEU A 27 -16.34 -2.30 0.47
N ASN A 28 -15.94 -3.48 0.92
CA ASN A 28 -16.22 -4.77 0.26
C ASN A 28 -15.68 -4.92 -1.18
N GLN A 29 -14.62 -4.20 -1.54
CA GLN A 29 -13.98 -4.33 -2.84
C GLN A 29 -13.01 -5.53 -2.87
N TYR A 30 -13.12 -6.37 -3.90
CA TYR A 30 -12.18 -7.48 -4.11
C TYR A 30 -10.75 -6.99 -4.35
N GLN A 31 -9.78 -7.68 -3.76
CA GLN A 31 -8.37 -7.45 -4.06
C GLN A 31 -8.01 -8.01 -5.45
N PRO A 32 -7.06 -7.41 -6.18
CA PRO A 32 -6.57 -7.99 -7.43
C PRO A 32 -5.95 -9.36 -7.14
N ALA A 33 -6.18 -10.31 -8.04
CA ALA A 33 -5.52 -11.61 -7.96
C ALA A 33 -4.06 -11.45 -8.39
N PHE A 34 -3.15 -11.43 -7.42
CA PHE A 34 -1.72 -11.53 -7.66
C PHE A 34 -1.26 -12.97 -7.39
N ASN A 35 -0.51 -13.56 -8.32
CA ASN A 35 0.02 -14.91 -8.14
C ASN A 35 0.99 -14.94 -6.94
N ASP A 36 0.74 -15.79 -5.95
CA ASP A 36 1.60 -15.94 -4.76
C ASP A 36 2.97 -16.61 -5.08
N SER A 37 3.29 -16.87 -6.35
CA SER A 37 4.49 -17.56 -6.80
C SER A 37 5.78 -16.73 -6.75
N TYR A 38 5.72 -15.48 -6.29
CA TYR A 38 6.87 -14.59 -6.30
C TYR A 38 7.70 -14.70 -5.03
N ARG A 39 8.97 -14.31 -5.16
CA ARG A 39 10.02 -14.52 -4.17
C ARG A 39 9.71 -13.77 -2.87
N ASN A 40 9.29 -14.52 -1.85
CA ASN A 40 9.33 -14.05 -0.47
C ASN A 40 10.76 -13.57 -0.16
N PHE A 41 10.87 -12.42 0.51
CA PHE A 41 12.15 -11.84 0.88
C PHE A 41 12.18 -11.51 2.37
N ASN A 42 13.36 -11.68 2.97
CA ASN A 42 13.58 -11.44 4.40
C ASN A 42 14.38 -10.16 4.67
N PHE A 43 14.76 -9.40 3.64
CA PHE A 43 15.57 -8.19 3.74
C PHE A 43 15.04 -7.08 2.82
N SER A 44 15.13 -5.84 3.25
CA SER A 44 14.69 -4.69 2.47
C SER A 44 15.59 -4.45 1.24
N TYR A 45 15.04 -3.97 0.13
CA TYR A 45 15.79 -3.76 -1.11
C TYR A 45 15.17 -2.69 -2.01
N PHE A 46 15.98 -2.16 -2.93
CA PHE A 46 15.53 -1.21 -3.95
C PHE A 46 14.85 -1.91 -5.12
N VAL A 47 13.78 -1.29 -5.61
CA VAL A 47 13.04 -1.69 -6.81
C VAL A 47 12.91 -0.49 -7.72
N LYS A 48 13.41 -0.61 -8.94
CA LYS A 48 13.11 0.34 -10.03
C LYS A 48 11.79 -0.07 -10.70
N PRO A 49 10.71 0.73 -10.60
CA PRO A 49 9.46 0.41 -11.28
C PRO A 49 9.67 0.25 -12.80
N LYS A 50 8.98 -0.68 -13.43
CA LYS A 50 9.02 -0.88 -14.90
C LYS A 50 8.28 0.21 -15.70
N PHE A 51 7.85 1.27 -15.03
CA PHE A 51 7.14 2.42 -15.58
C PHE A 51 7.60 3.69 -14.86
N SER A 52 7.43 4.84 -15.51
CA SER A 52 7.62 6.14 -14.85
C SER A 52 6.32 6.56 -14.20
N PHE A 53 6.39 7.07 -12.97
CA PHE A 53 5.27 7.71 -12.31
C PHE A 53 5.75 8.92 -11.52
N ARG A 54 4.82 9.82 -11.21
CA ARG A 54 5.06 10.97 -10.34
C ARG A 54 4.29 10.83 -9.05
N PHE A 55 4.87 11.32 -7.96
CA PHE A 55 4.19 11.53 -6.70
C PHE A 55 4.35 13.01 -6.34
N TYR A 56 3.24 13.73 -6.16
CA TYR A 56 3.24 15.20 -5.99
C TYR A 56 4.17 15.93 -6.96
N ASP A 57 3.94 15.72 -8.27
CA ASP A 57 4.71 16.28 -9.38
C ASP A 57 6.20 15.92 -9.46
N SER A 58 6.74 15.20 -8.46
CA SER A 58 8.12 14.72 -8.44
C SER A 58 8.21 13.35 -9.10
N LEU A 59 9.18 13.19 -10.00
CA LEU A 59 9.49 11.91 -10.63
C LEU A 59 10.12 10.99 -9.57
N ILE A 60 9.57 9.77 -9.45
CA ILE A 60 10.13 8.74 -8.58
C ILE A 60 10.93 7.77 -9.45
N ASN A 61 12.23 7.62 -9.15
CA ASN A 61 13.14 6.78 -9.95
C ASN A 61 13.22 5.35 -9.41
N GLU A 62 13.18 5.19 -8.10
CA GLU A 62 13.15 3.90 -7.44
C GLU A 62 12.34 3.96 -6.15
N VAL A 63 12.06 2.79 -5.61
CA VAL A 63 11.43 2.67 -4.30
C VAL A 63 12.22 1.69 -3.45
N TYR A 64 12.31 1.95 -2.16
CA TYR A 64 12.91 1.04 -1.20
C TYR A 64 11.80 0.28 -0.49
N ILE A 65 11.74 -1.03 -0.71
CA ILE A 65 10.72 -1.90 -0.12
C ILE A 65 11.28 -2.49 1.17
N TYR A 66 10.61 -2.21 2.29
CA TYR A 66 10.94 -2.81 3.56
C TYR A 66 10.37 -4.22 3.69
N TYR A 67 11.06 -5.08 4.45
CA TYR A 67 10.59 -6.46 4.74
C TYR A 67 9.18 -6.52 5.35
N HIS A 68 8.74 -5.46 6.04
CA HIS A 68 7.41 -5.36 6.64
C HIS A 68 6.37 -4.67 5.74
N GLY A 69 6.67 -4.44 4.46
CA GLY A 69 5.71 -3.96 3.45
C GLY A 69 5.62 -2.44 3.29
N ARG A 70 6.37 -1.65 4.08
CA ARG A 70 6.52 -0.20 3.84
C ARG A 70 7.25 0.05 2.52
N ILE A 71 6.83 1.08 1.81
CA ILE A 71 7.43 1.53 0.55
C ILE A 71 7.96 2.94 0.78
N ARG A 72 9.26 3.13 0.71
CA ARG A 72 9.87 4.47 0.66
C ARG A 72 10.02 4.89 -0.79
N LEU A 73 9.52 6.08 -1.12
CA LEU A 73 9.66 6.71 -2.42
C LEU A 73 10.96 7.51 -2.46
N THR A 74 11.80 7.29 -3.47
CA THR A 74 13.04 8.05 -3.63
C THR A 74 13.17 8.69 -5.01
N ARG A 75 13.66 9.94 -5.03
CA ARG A 75 13.85 10.68 -6.29
C ARG A 75 15.14 10.28 -6.98
N GLU A 76 16.22 10.04 -6.25
CA GLU A 76 17.50 9.56 -6.77
C GLU A 76 18.31 8.92 -5.63
N GLY A 77 18.66 7.64 -5.75
CA GLY A 77 19.36 6.93 -4.69
C GLY A 77 18.55 6.89 -3.39
N ASP A 78 19.24 7.19 -2.28
CA ASP A 78 18.65 7.27 -0.94
C ASP A 78 17.91 8.60 -0.64
N ASP A 79 17.67 9.47 -1.64
CA ASP A 79 16.94 10.74 -1.44
C ASP A 79 15.46 10.49 -1.12
N TYR A 80 15.17 10.47 0.18
CA TYR A 80 13.84 10.29 0.75
C TYR A 80 12.85 11.36 0.26
N PHE A 81 11.72 10.93 -0.28
CA PHE A 81 10.63 11.81 -0.70
C PHE A 81 9.32 11.57 0.06
N GLY A 82 9.05 10.34 0.47
CA GLY A 82 7.86 9.98 1.21
C GLY A 82 7.76 8.49 1.46
N ASP A 83 6.73 8.08 2.20
CA ASP A 83 6.44 6.67 2.46
C ASP A 83 4.98 6.33 2.16
N ILE A 84 4.76 5.09 1.75
CA ILE A 84 3.47 4.41 1.74
C ILE A 84 3.59 3.26 2.74
N GLU A 85 2.86 3.35 3.84
CA GLU A 85 2.93 2.38 4.93
C GLU A 85 1.54 1.93 5.34
N HIS A 86 1.40 0.63 5.62
CA HIS A 86 0.21 0.06 6.23
C HIS A 86 0.48 -0.25 7.69
N PHE A 87 -0.47 0.08 8.55
CA PHE A 87 -0.39 -0.27 9.96
C PHE A 87 -1.46 -1.31 10.32
N ALA A 88 -1.04 -2.41 10.93
CA ALA A 88 -1.91 -3.36 11.61
C ALA A 88 -1.34 -3.65 13.00
N GLN A 89 -2.24 -3.80 13.97
CA GLN A 89 -1.89 -4.20 15.32
C GLN A 89 -1.81 -5.72 15.44
N LYS A 90 -1.06 -6.22 16.44
CA LYS A 90 -1.02 -7.65 16.81
C LYS A 90 -0.59 -8.59 15.68
N ILE A 91 0.30 -8.14 14.81
CA ILE A 91 0.83 -8.94 13.71
C ILE A 91 1.71 -10.07 14.27
N ARG A 92 1.36 -11.31 13.92
CA ARG A 92 2.13 -12.54 14.16
C ARG A 92 2.57 -13.10 12.83
N ARG A 93 3.88 -13.07 12.56
CA ARG A 93 4.50 -13.44 11.28
C ARG A 93 4.00 -12.58 10.11
N SER A 94 4.89 -12.30 9.17
CA SER A 94 4.48 -11.65 7.94
C SER A 94 5.38 -12.05 6.81
N GLU A 95 4.78 -12.23 5.64
CA GLU A 95 5.46 -12.46 4.38
C GLU A 95 5.12 -11.32 3.45
N THR A 96 6.14 -10.79 2.80
CA THR A 96 5.99 -9.69 1.84
C THR A 96 6.41 -10.17 0.46
N VAL A 97 5.57 -9.86 -0.52
CA VAL A 97 5.74 -10.21 -1.93
C VAL A 97 5.67 -8.93 -2.76
N VAL A 98 6.56 -8.78 -3.74
CA VAL A 98 6.60 -7.63 -4.65
C VAL A 98 6.33 -8.06 -6.08
N PHE A 99 5.45 -7.32 -6.75
CA PHE A 99 5.10 -7.45 -8.16
C PHE A 99 5.52 -6.16 -8.86
N ASN A 100 6.49 -6.24 -9.78
CA ASN A 100 6.95 -5.07 -10.53
C ASN A 100 6.71 -5.32 -12.01
N GLU A 101 5.56 -4.89 -12.51
CA GLU A 101 5.14 -5.06 -13.90
C GLU A 101 5.01 -3.71 -14.61
N LYS A 102 4.85 -3.75 -15.94
CA LYS A 102 4.76 -2.52 -16.75
C LYS A 102 3.57 -1.63 -16.40
N GLU A 103 2.51 -2.24 -15.87
CA GLU A 103 1.24 -1.57 -15.59
C GLU A 103 1.06 -1.21 -14.12
N LEU A 104 1.86 -1.80 -13.22
CA LEU A 104 1.76 -1.56 -11.78
C LEU A 104 2.99 -2.06 -11.03
N LEU A 105 3.20 -1.49 -9.85
CA LEU A 105 4.04 -2.02 -8.80
C LEU A 105 3.14 -2.35 -7.60
N ALA A 106 3.07 -3.61 -7.19
CA ALA A 106 2.33 -4.02 -6.01
C ALA A 106 3.23 -4.62 -4.94
N VAL A 107 2.91 -4.30 -3.68
CA VAL A 107 3.53 -4.88 -2.49
C VAL A 107 2.43 -5.50 -1.66
N LYS A 108 2.40 -6.82 -1.61
CA LYS A 108 1.43 -7.62 -0.87
C LYS A 108 2.07 -8.13 0.40
N ARG A 109 1.40 -7.96 1.53
CA ARG A 109 1.77 -8.48 2.83
C ARG A 109 0.71 -9.46 3.31
N ASN A 110 1.09 -10.72 3.49
CA ASN A 110 0.27 -11.74 4.15
C ASN A 110 0.76 -11.87 5.60
N PHE A 111 -0.16 -11.91 6.57
CA PHE A 111 0.21 -12.00 7.98
C PHE A 111 -0.91 -12.63 8.81
N LEU A 112 -0.60 -13.06 10.03
CA LEU A 112 -1.63 -13.45 11.00
C LEU A 112 -1.88 -12.30 11.97
N ILE A 113 -3.12 -12.07 12.34
CA ILE A 113 -3.51 -11.17 13.44
C ILE A 113 -4.19 -11.98 14.54
N THR A 114 -3.88 -11.67 15.80
CA THR A 114 -4.55 -12.32 16.93
C THR A 114 -5.87 -11.61 17.25
N VAL A 115 -6.99 -12.29 17.01
CA VAL A 115 -8.36 -11.85 17.33
C VAL A 115 -8.98 -12.83 18.32
N LYS A 116 -9.31 -12.38 19.54
CA LYS A 116 -9.86 -13.23 20.62
C LYS A 116 -9.03 -14.51 20.81
N ASP A 117 -7.72 -14.35 20.97
CA ASP A 117 -6.73 -15.42 21.16
C ASP A 117 -6.64 -16.45 20.02
N THR A 118 -7.23 -16.15 18.86
CA THR A 118 -7.14 -16.96 17.65
C THR A 118 -6.36 -16.19 16.57
N ASP A 119 -5.45 -16.86 15.89
CA ASP A 119 -4.73 -16.29 14.75
C ASP A 119 -5.61 -16.34 13.49
N VAL A 120 -5.89 -15.17 12.91
CA VAL A 120 -6.68 -15.00 11.69
C VAL A 120 -5.76 -14.53 10.56
N PRO A 121 -5.79 -15.16 9.38
CA PRO A 121 -5.03 -14.69 8.22
C PRO A 121 -5.62 -13.39 7.69
N ALA A 122 -4.74 -12.40 7.55
CA ALA A 122 -5.05 -11.08 7.03
C ALA A 122 -4.07 -10.70 5.91
N LYS A 123 -4.51 -9.78 5.04
CA LYS A 123 -3.73 -9.32 3.90
C LYS A 123 -3.83 -7.82 3.72
N MET A 124 -2.72 -7.23 3.33
CA MET A 124 -2.63 -5.83 2.91
C MET A 124 -1.91 -5.76 1.58
N THR A 125 -2.41 -4.95 0.65
CA THR A 125 -1.74 -4.75 -0.63
C THR A 125 -1.67 -3.27 -0.98
N SER A 126 -0.45 -2.76 -1.18
CA SER A 126 -0.21 -1.47 -1.86
C SER A 126 -0.11 -1.72 -3.35
N VAL A 127 -0.78 -0.90 -4.17
CA VAL A 127 -0.63 -0.88 -5.63
C VAL A 127 -0.34 0.53 -6.09
N ILE A 128 0.76 0.71 -6.83
CA ILE A 128 1.15 1.96 -7.48
C ILE A 128 1.00 1.78 -8.99
N GLN A 129 0.31 2.71 -9.64
CA GLN A 129 0.06 2.69 -11.08
C GLN A 129 0.85 3.80 -11.81
N PRO A 130 1.09 3.68 -13.13
CA PRO A 130 1.83 4.68 -13.92
C PRO A 130 1.30 6.11 -13.83
N ASN A 131 0.00 6.28 -13.63
CA ASN A 131 -0.63 7.59 -13.46
C ASN A 131 -0.45 8.19 -12.05
N GLY A 132 0.36 7.57 -11.18
CA GLY A 132 0.58 8.01 -9.81
C GLY A 132 -0.54 7.61 -8.84
N LYS A 133 -1.59 6.91 -9.30
CA LYS A 133 -2.64 6.40 -8.41
C LYS A 133 -2.05 5.34 -7.48
N ILE A 134 -2.31 5.52 -6.18
CA ILE A 134 -2.00 4.56 -5.12
C ILE A 134 -3.31 3.97 -4.64
N THR A 135 -3.41 2.64 -4.61
CA THR A 135 -4.57 1.92 -4.08
C THR A 135 -4.12 0.99 -2.98
N LEU A 136 -4.80 1.04 -1.84
CA LEU A 136 -4.54 0.20 -0.68
C LEU A 136 -5.71 -0.77 -0.50
N TYR A 137 -5.41 -2.06 -0.41
CA TYR A 137 -6.40 -3.11 -0.18
C TYR A 137 -6.17 -3.77 1.18
N PHE A 138 -7.25 -4.03 1.91
CA PHE A 138 -7.25 -4.67 3.22
C PHE A 138 -8.20 -5.88 3.18
N ASP A 139 -7.78 -7.01 3.73
CA ASP A 139 -8.59 -8.22 3.86
C ASP A 139 -8.41 -8.81 5.26
N ASN A 140 -9.51 -9.03 5.97
CA ASN A 140 -9.57 -9.41 7.39
C ASN A 140 -8.79 -8.51 8.35
N VAL A 141 -8.56 -7.24 8.01
CA VAL A 141 -7.96 -6.26 8.92
C VAL A 141 -9.06 -5.38 9.50
N SER A 142 -9.21 -5.38 10.82
CA SER A 142 -10.00 -4.35 11.50
C SER A 142 -9.21 -3.05 11.47
N CYS A 143 -9.49 -2.19 10.48
CA CYS A 143 -8.91 -0.86 10.40
C CYS A 143 -9.77 0.14 11.17
N THR A 144 -9.14 0.94 12.01
CA THR A 144 -9.68 2.25 12.37
C THR A 144 -9.29 3.18 11.24
N ILE A 145 -10.26 3.61 10.44
CA ILE A 145 -10.04 4.62 9.40
C ILE A 145 -10.11 5.97 10.12
N SER A 146 -8.95 6.52 10.46
CA SER A 146 -8.81 7.89 10.99
C SER A 146 -8.33 8.84 9.90
#